data_AF-A0A6M0K5H4-F1
#
_entry.id   AF-A0A6M0K5H4-F1
#
_cell.length_a   1.000
_cell.length_b   1.000
_cell.length_c   1.000
_cell.angle_alpha   90.00
_cell.angle_beta   90.00
_cell.angle_gamma   90.00
#
_symmetry.space_group_name_H-M   'P 1'
#
loop_
_entity.id
_entity.type
_entity.pdbx_description
1 polymer ?
#
loop_
_entity_poly.entity_id
_entity_poly.type
_entity_poly.pdbx_seq_one_letter_code
_entity_poly.pdbx_strand_id
1 'polypeptide(L)'
;MGEAKRKTYTAAFKAKVGLEGIRGVKTVNEIGQAYGVHPVQVGQWKREILEQAETLFAKKRGPKTADGAADTDRLYSEIGRLKMELDWLKKKSGLSL
;
A
#
# COMPACT_ATOMS: atom_id res chain seq x y z
N MET A 1 -8.76 -30.08 -5.93
CA MET A 1 -8.57 -29.14 -4.80
C MET A 1 -9.26 -27.85 -5.20
N GLY A 2 -10.39 -27.53 -4.57
CA GLY A 2 -11.18 -26.35 -4.95
C GLY A 2 -10.43 -25.06 -4.62
N GLU A 3 -10.39 -24.13 -5.57
CA GLU A 3 -9.86 -22.78 -5.37
C GLU A 3 -10.69 -22.09 -4.29
N ALA A 4 -10.19 -22.05 -3.05
CA ALA A 4 -10.80 -21.30 -1.98
C ALA A 4 -10.70 -19.81 -2.35
N LYS A 5 -11.80 -19.26 -2.88
CA LYS A 5 -11.93 -17.85 -3.25
C LYS A 5 -11.52 -16.99 -2.05
N ARG A 6 -10.36 -16.32 -2.13
CA ARG A 6 -9.83 -15.49 -1.06
C ARG A 6 -10.88 -14.44 -0.70
N LYS A 7 -11.39 -14.49 0.54
CA LYS A 7 -12.26 -13.43 1.06
C LYS A 7 -11.46 -12.12 1.11
N THR A 8 -11.93 -11.12 0.39
CA THR A 8 -11.38 -9.77 0.42
C THR A 8 -12.13 -8.95 1.46
N TYR A 9 -11.38 -8.22 2.29
CA TYR A 9 -11.94 -7.34 3.32
C TYR A 9 -11.60 -5.89 2.99
N THR A 10 -12.55 -4.98 3.24
CA THR A 10 -12.33 -3.55 3.06
C THR A 10 -11.31 -3.02 4.08
N ALA A 11 -10.59 -1.95 3.74
CA ALA A 11 -9.62 -1.33 4.64
C ALA A 11 -10.26 -0.92 5.98
N ALA A 12 -11.46 -0.33 5.93
CA ALA A 12 -12.21 0.05 7.12
C ALA A 12 -12.54 -1.14 8.03
N PHE A 13 -12.90 -2.29 7.44
CA PHE A 13 -13.19 -3.49 8.20
C PHE A 13 -11.94 -4.05 8.88
N LYS A 14 -10.81 -4.16 8.16
CA LYS A 14 -9.53 -4.60 8.73
C LYS A 14 -9.11 -3.72 9.91
N ALA A 15 -9.23 -2.39 9.75
CA ALA A 15 -8.93 -1.43 10.79
C ALA A 15 -9.81 -1.62 12.03
N LYS A 16 -11.13 -1.78 11.85
CA LYS A 16 -12.08 -2.01 12.96
C LYS A 16 -11.73 -3.26 13.76
N VAL A 17 -11.51 -4.39 13.07
CA VAL A 17 -11.23 -5.68 13.69
C VAL A 17 -9.84 -5.68 14.35
N GLY A 18 -8.83 -5.12 13.69
CA GLY A 18 -7.50 -4.97 14.26
C GLY A 18 -7.48 -4.08 15.51
N LEU A 19 -8.24 -2.98 15.52
CA LEU A 19 -8.40 -2.11 16.68
C LEU A 19 -9.09 -2.80 17.86
N GLU A 20 -10.12 -3.63 17.62
CA GLU A 20 -10.68 -4.48 18.69
C GLU A 20 -9.62 -5.42 19.27
N GLY A 21 -8.76 -6.00 18.42
CA GLY A 21 -7.64 -6.83 18.86
C GLY A 21 -6.58 -6.09 19.66
N ILE A 22 -6.41 -4.77 19.43
CA ILE A 22 -5.52 -3.90 20.22
C ILE A 22 -6.16 -3.57 21.57
N ARG A 23 -7.47 -3.25 21.60
CA ARG A 23 -8.20 -2.91 22.83
C ARG A 23 -8.14 -4.01 23.89
N GLY A 24 -8.04 -5.27 23.47
CA GLY A 24 -7.81 -6.40 24.38
C GLY A 24 -9.01 -6.78 25.26
N VAL A 25 -10.19 -6.20 25.03
CA VAL A 25 -11.44 -6.53 25.76
C VAL A 25 -11.93 -7.94 25.42
N LYS A 26 -11.67 -8.38 24.18
CA LYS A 26 -12.01 -9.72 23.68
C LYS A 26 -10.73 -10.40 23.20
N THR A 27 -10.68 -11.72 23.34
CA THR A 27 -9.60 -12.52 22.78
C THR A 27 -9.67 -12.53 21.25
N VAL A 28 -8.54 -12.82 20.61
CA VAL A 28 -8.42 -12.92 19.16
C VAL A 28 -9.40 -13.97 18.59
N ASN A 29 -9.68 -15.03 19.35
CA ASN A 29 -10.64 -16.07 18.99
C ASN A 29 -12.08 -15.54 19.02
N GLU A 30 -12.47 -14.83 20.08
CA GLU A 30 -13.82 -14.25 20.18
C GLU A 30 -14.06 -13.17 19.13
N ILE A 31 -13.05 -12.35 18.82
CA ILE A 31 -13.13 -11.36 17.74
C ILE A 31 -13.28 -12.07 16.39
N GLY A 32 -12.50 -13.13 16.16
CA GLY A 32 -12.61 -13.94 14.95
C GLY A 32 -14.03 -14.51 14.77
N GLN A 33 -14.61 -15.06 15.84
CA GLN A 33 -15.99 -15.57 15.81
C GLN A 33 -17.01 -14.45 15.58
N ALA A 34 -16.89 -13.33 16.28
CA ALA A 34 -17.84 -12.21 16.19
C ALA A 34 -17.89 -11.56 14.80
N TYR A 35 -16.75 -11.53 14.10
CA TYR A 35 -16.63 -10.90 12.78
C TYR A 35 -16.57 -11.91 11.61
N GLY A 36 -16.60 -13.21 11.89
CA GLY A 36 -16.45 -14.27 10.87
C GLY A 36 -15.07 -14.28 10.21
N VAL A 37 -14.04 -13.86 10.96
CA VAL A 37 -12.65 -13.71 10.52
C VAL A 37 -11.79 -14.78 11.19
N HIS A 38 -10.80 -15.31 10.49
CA HIS A 38 -9.89 -16.28 11.11
C HIS A 38 -9.01 -15.59 12.18
N PRO A 39 -8.80 -16.17 13.38
CA PRO A 39 -8.03 -15.54 14.46
C PRO A 39 -6.64 -15.06 14.03
N VAL A 40 -5.96 -15.82 13.16
CA VAL A 40 -4.66 -15.41 12.57
C VAL A 40 -4.75 -14.09 11.80
N GLN A 41 -5.83 -13.83 11.07
CA GLN A 41 -6.02 -12.57 10.34
C GLN A 41 -6.24 -11.39 11.29
N VAL A 42 -6.96 -11.62 12.39
CA VAL A 42 -7.14 -10.61 13.45
C VAL A 42 -5.79 -10.24 14.07
N GLY A 43 -4.96 -11.24 14.38
CA GLY A 43 -3.59 -11.03 14.87
C GLY A 43 -2.69 -10.30 13.88
N GLN A 44 -2.81 -10.63 12.58
CA GLN A 44 -2.08 -9.94 11.52
C GLN A 44 -2.45 -8.46 11.44
N TRP A 45 -3.75 -8.12 11.42
CA TRP A 45 -4.18 -6.71 11.33
C TRP A 45 -3.83 -5.92 12.59
N LYS A 46 -3.88 -6.55 13.76
CA LYS A 46 -3.37 -5.95 15.01
C LYS A 46 -1.91 -5.54 14.85
N ARG A 47 -1.06 -6.43 14.34
CA ARG A 47 0.36 -6.15 14.13
C ARG A 47 0.58 -5.05 13.08
N GLU A 48 -0.10 -5.15 11.93
CA GLU A 48 -0.02 -4.13 10.87
C GLU A 48 -0.36 -2.72 11.38
N ILE A 49 -1.40 -2.60 12.22
CA ILE A 49 -1.76 -1.30 12.81
C ILE A 49 -0.66 -0.79 13.74
N LEU A 50 -0.07 -1.65 14.58
CA LEU A 50 1.00 -1.23 15.50
C LEU A 50 2.27 -0.80 14.75
N GLU A 51 2.67 -1.55 13.72
CA GLU A 51 3.83 -1.23 12.89
C GLU A 51 3.62 0.04 12.07
N GLN A 52 2.42 0.24 11.51
CA GLN A 52 2.13 1.42 10.69
C GLN A 52 1.70 2.64 11.52
N ALA A 53 1.37 2.48 12.81
CA ALA A 53 0.92 3.58 13.66
C ALA A 53 1.95 4.70 13.73
N GLU A 54 3.24 4.38 13.78
CA GLU A 54 4.33 5.37 13.80
C GLU A 54 4.27 6.29 12.57
N THR A 55 3.94 5.74 11.40
CA THR A 55 3.89 6.50 10.14
C THR A 55 2.81 7.56 10.13
N LEU A 56 1.73 7.36 10.90
CA LEU A 56 0.66 8.34 11.06
C LEU A 56 1.12 9.60 11.80
N PHE A 57 2.12 9.46 12.68
CA PHE A 57 2.70 10.56 13.46
C PHE A 57 4.01 11.08 12.85
N ALA A 58 4.76 10.24 12.13
CA ALA A 58 5.97 10.62 11.41
C ALA A 58 5.66 11.49 10.17
N LYS A 59 4.47 11.33 9.58
CA LYS A 59 4.03 12.20 8.51
C LYS A 59 3.78 13.59 9.09
N LYS A 60 4.69 14.55 8.83
CA LYS A 60 4.51 15.96 9.16
C LYS A 60 3.10 16.38 8.74
N ARG A 61 2.26 16.77 9.71
CA ARG A 61 0.97 17.42 9.46
C ARG A 61 1.28 18.78 8.85
N GLY A 62 1.20 18.83 7.53
CA GLY A 62 1.46 19.99 6.69
C GLY A 62 1.04 19.65 5.26
N PRO A 63 1.02 20.63 4.35
CA PRO A 63 0.85 20.33 2.93
C PRO A 63 1.85 19.23 2.56
N LYS A 64 1.42 18.23 1.77
CA LYS A 64 2.34 17.25 1.16
C LYS A 64 3.57 18.03 0.73
N THR A 65 4.74 17.68 1.28
CA THR A 65 5.97 18.33 0.83
C THR A 65 5.99 18.22 -0.68
N ALA A 66 6.29 19.33 -1.34
CA ALA A 66 6.29 19.45 -2.79
C ALA A 66 7.20 18.42 -3.48
N ASP A 67 7.99 17.65 -2.71
CA ASP A 67 8.77 16.49 -3.13
C ASP A 67 8.00 15.55 -4.06
N GLY A 68 6.75 15.21 -3.76
CA GLY A 68 5.99 14.31 -4.63
C GLY A 68 5.66 14.90 -6.01
N ALA A 69 5.43 16.21 -6.10
CA ALA A 69 5.14 16.89 -7.36
C ALA A 69 6.42 17.25 -8.13
N ALA A 70 7.47 17.69 -7.42
CA ALA A 70 8.78 17.99 -7.96
C ALA A 70 9.47 16.73 -8.51
N ASP A 71 9.36 15.60 -7.80
CA ASP A 71 9.86 14.31 -8.32
C ASP A 71 9.06 13.85 -9.52
N THR A 72 7.74 14.05 -9.54
CA THR A 72 6.91 13.64 -10.68
C THR A 72 7.27 14.42 -11.96
N ASP A 73 7.45 15.73 -11.86
CA ASP A 73 7.83 16.58 -12.99
C ASP A 73 9.25 16.26 -13.51
N ARG A 74 10.19 16.03 -12.59
CA ARG A 74 11.54 15.57 -12.89
C ARG A 74 11.53 14.23 -13.61
N LEU A 75 10.78 13.26 -13.10
CA LEU A 75 10.65 11.93 -13.69
C LEU A 75 10.03 12.01 -15.10
N TYR A 76 9.00 12.83 -15.31
CA TYR A 76 8.43 13.03 -16.65
C TYR A 76 9.41 13.68 -17.62
N SER A 77 10.18 14.67 -17.17
CA SER A 77 11.23 15.30 -17.97
C SER A 77 12.33 14.31 -18.38
N GLU A 78 12.76 13.46 -17.46
CA GLU A 78 13.77 12.43 -17.70
C GLU A 78 13.25 11.34 -18.68
N ILE A 79 11.99 10.91 -18.54
CA ILE A 79 11.32 10.04 -19.51
C ILE A 79 11.30 10.68 -20.90
N GLY A 80 10.97 11.98 -21.00
CA GLY A 80 10.95 12.71 -22.26
C GLY A 80 12.32 12.76 -22.93
N ARG A 81 13.36 13.08 -22.16
CA ARG A 81 14.75 13.08 -22.63
C ARG A 81 15.19 11.69 -23.11
N LEU A 82 14.94 10.65 -22.31
CA LEU A 82 15.30 9.28 -22.66
C LEU A 82 14.58 8.81 -23.94
N LYS A 83 13.31 9.19 -24.14
CA LYS A 83 12.60 8.92 -25.40
C LYS A 83 13.28 9.58 -26.60
N MET A 84 13.66 10.85 -26.48
CA MET A 84 14.38 11.55 -27.55
C MET A 84 15.74 10.94 -27.84
N GLU A 85 16.50 10.56 -26.81
CA GLU A 85 17.79 9.87 -26.97
C GLU A 85 17.61 8.50 -27.64
N LEU A 86 16.58 7.73 -27.27
CA LEU A 86 16.22 6.47 -27.92
C LEU A 86 15.83 6.65 -29.38
N ASP A 87 14.99 7.63 -29.70
CA ASP A 87 14.56 7.91 -31.08
C ASP A 87 15.75 8.38 -31.94
N TRP A 88 16.65 9.19 -31.37
CA TRP A 88 17.88 9.59 -32.02
C TRP A 88 18.81 8.39 -32.30
N LEU A 89 18.98 7.49 -31.32
CA LEU A 89 19.76 6.27 -31.48
C LEU A 89 19.16 5.34 -32.53
N LYS A 90 17.83 5.13 -32.52
CA LYS A 90 17.12 4.32 -33.54
C LYS A 90 17.29 4.90 -34.93
N LYS A 91 17.25 6.23 -35.08
CA LYS A 91 17.46 6.91 -36.37
C LYS A 91 18.90 6.76 -36.85
N LYS A 92 19.88 6.89 -35.96
CA LYS A 92 21.31 6.75 -36.30
C LYS A 92 21.73 5.30 -36.61
N SER A 93 21.13 4.33 -35.93
CA SER A 93 21.45 2.91 -36.09
C SER A 93 20.67 2.23 -37.23
N GLY A 94 19.83 2.95 -37.97
CA GLY A 94 19.03 2.38 -39.07
C GLY A 94 17.92 1.42 -38.60
N LEU A 95 17.65 1.38 -37.29
CA LEU A 95 16.60 0.57 -36.65
C LEU A 95 15.20 1.21 -36.75
N SER A 96 15.07 2.30 -37.50
CA SER A 96 13.80 2.95 -37.78
C SER A 96 13.14 2.28 -38.99
N LEU A 97 12.19 1.37 -38.73
CA LEU A 97 11.20 0.90 -39.72
C LEU A 97 9.99 1.84 -39.71
#